data_AF-A0A415DRI1-F1
#
_entry.id   AF-A0A415DRI1-F1
#
_cell.length_a   1.000
_cell.length_b   1.000
_cell.length_c   1.000
_cell.angle_alpha   90.00
_cell.angle_beta   90.00
_cell.angle_gamma   90.00
#
_symmetry.space_group_name_H-M   'P 1'
#
loop_
_entity.id
_entity.type
_entity.pdbx_description
1 polymer ?
#
loop_
_entity_poly.entity_id
_entity_poly.type
_entity_poly.pdbx_seq_one_letter_code
_entity_poly.pdbx_strand_id
1 'polypeptide(L)'
;MRTIKLSSGQVSVLPEVNFTIHTEAGANVEIWIYNKAGQLICHNLGKSSSDRYIYKWKCIGKKGIASMAVVSVNGLDIVYKVQRE
;
A
#
# COMPACT_ATOMS: atom_id res chain seq x y z
N MET A 1 -3.68 12.61 -8.39
CA MET A 1 -2.75 11.59 -7.86
C MET A 1 -2.51 11.88 -6.39
N ARG A 2 -2.63 10.89 -5.50
CA ARG A 2 -2.38 11.04 -4.06
C ARG A 2 -0.96 10.59 -3.71
N THR A 3 -0.44 10.99 -2.56
CA THR A 3 0.90 10.60 -2.10
C THR A 3 0.80 9.86 -0.78
N ILE A 4 1.53 8.74 -0.65
CA ILE A 4 1.79 8.06 0.61
C ILE A 4 3.29 8.02 0.88
N LYS A 5 3.65 8.05 2.15
CA LYS A 5 5.05 8.10 2.58
C LYS A 5 5.53 6.73 3.03
N LEU A 6 6.73 6.37 2.58
CA LEU A 6 7.55 5.30 3.15
C LEU A 6 8.23 5.84 4.39
N SER A 7 7.92 5.28 5.55
CA SER A 7 8.69 5.55 6.76
C SER A 7 9.87 4.59 6.84
N SER A 8 11.06 5.13 7.09
CA SER A 8 12.23 4.35 7.53
C SER A 8 12.34 4.48 9.04
N GLY A 9 12.08 3.41 9.78
CA GLY A 9 12.44 3.35 11.21
C GLY A 9 13.96 3.41 11.40
N GLN A 10 14.41 3.67 12.63
CA GLN A 10 15.83 3.64 13.01
C GLN A 10 16.51 2.37 12.45
N VAL A 11 17.66 2.57 11.78
CA VAL A 11 18.76 1.72 11.23
C VAL A 11 18.55 0.20 11.01
N SER A 12 17.63 -0.50 11.66
CA SER A 12 17.33 -1.93 11.53
C SER A 12 15.92 -2.27 11.03
N VAL A 13 15.03 -1.28 10.80
CA VAL A 13 13.64 -1.54 10.37
C VAL A 13 13.53 -1.37 8.85
N LEU A 14 13.10 -2.44 8.16
CA LEU A 14 12.79 -2.42 6.72
C LEU A 14 11.74 -1.32 6.44
N PRO A 15 11.83 -0.59 5.31
CA PRO A 15 10.86 0.45 4.97
C PRO A 15 9.44 -0.08 5.02
N GLU A 16 8.51 0.68 5.59
CA GLU A 16 7.11 0.32 5.67
C GLU A 16 6.21 1.36 5.00
N VAL A 17 5.09 0.89 4.47
CA VAL A 17 4.01 1.74 3.96
C VAL A 17 2.74 1.37 4.71
N ASN A 18 2.12 2.37 5.31
CA ASN A 18 0.87 2.22 6.04
C ASN A 18 -0.26 2.83 5.20
N PHE A 19 -1.29 2.04 4.94
CA PHE A 19 -2.50 2.44 4.24
C PHE A 19 -3.65 2.51 5.24
N THR A 20 -4.31 3.66 5.27
CA THR A 20 -5.60 3.84 5.94
C THR A 20 -6.60 4.25 4.88
N ILE A 21 -7.53 3.35 4.58
CA ILE A 21 -8.50 3.51 3.50
C ILE A 21 -9.87 3.67 4.14
N HIS A 22 -10.50 4.83 3.94
CA HIS A 22 -11.88 5.04 4.32
C HIS A 22 -12.79 4.28 3.37
N THR A 23 -13.65 3.43 3.91
CA THR A 23 -14.53 2.56 3.14
C THR A 23 -15.73 2.17 3.99
N GLU A 24 -16.64 1.34 3.51
CA GLU A 24 -17.72 0.76 4.30
C GLU A 24 -17.39 -0.66 4.78
N ALA A 25 -18.07 -1.10 5.85
CA ALA A 25 -17.99 -2.48 6.31
C ALA A 25 -18.50 -3.42 5.21
N GLY A 26 -17.74 -4.46 4.93
CA GLY A 26 -18.02 -5.42 3.86
C GLY A 26 -17.44 -5.04 2.49
N ALA A 27 -16.83 -3.85 2.33
CA ALA A 27 -16.18 -3.49 1.08
C ALA A 27 -15.00 -4.41 0.77
N ASN A 28 -14.85 -4.78 -0.50
CA ASN A 28 -13.68 -5.50 -0.99
C ASN A 28 -12.56 -4.50 -1.25
N VAL A 29 -11.38 -4.76 -0.69
CA VAL A 29 -10.20 -3.90 -0.80
C VAL A 29 -9.06 -4.70 -1.39
N GLU A 30 -8.46 -4.16 -2.46
CA GLU A 30 -7.32 -4.75 -3.13
C GLU A 30 -6.19 -3.72 -3.21
N ILE A 31 -4.97 -4.14 -2.91
CA ILE A 31 -3.80 -3.27 -2.87
C ILE A 31 -2.67 -3.90 -3.68
N TRP A 32 -2.18 -3.18 -4.67
CA TRP A 32 -0.98 -3.53 -5.43
C TRP A 32 0.12 -2.51 -5.18
N ILE A 33 1.34 -2.97 -4.97
CA ILE A 33 2.51 -2.12 -4.73
C ILE A 33 3.57 -2.44 -5.77
N TYR A 34 4.07 -1.40 -6.44
CA TYR A 34 5.02 -1.50 -7.54
C TYR A 34 6.32 -0.75 -7.26
N ASN A 35 7.43 -1.29 -7.78
CA ASN A 35 8.72 -0.59 -7.78
C ASN A 35 8.83 0.36 -8.98
N LYS A 36 9.93 1.12 -9.06
CA LYS A 36 10.14 2.10 -10.15
C LYS A 36 10.26 1.46 -11.54
N ALA A 37 10.58 0.17 -11.62
CA ALA A 37 10.63 -0.59 -12.86
C ALA A 37 9.24 -1.12 -13.28
N GLY A 38 8.18 -0.77 -12.55
CA GLY A 38 6.82 -1.25 -12.82
C GLY A 38 6.57 -2.70 -12.37
N GLN A 39 7.49 -3.31 -11.63
CA GLN A 39 7.33 -4.69 -11.15
C GLN A 39 6.47 -4.72 -9.89
N LEU A 40 5.53 -5.67 -9.84
CA LEU A 40 4.69 -5.91 -8.68
C LEU A 40 5.54 -6.49 -7.54
N ILE A 41 5.60 -5.75 -6.44
CA ILE A 41 6.32 -6.11 -5.21
C ILE A 41 5.39 -6.86 -4.25
N CYS A 42 4.15 -6.37 -4.12
CA CYS A 42 3.17 -6.91 -3.20
C CYS A 42 1.76 -6.77 -3.75
N HIS A 43 0.94 -7.75 -3.43
CA HIS A 43 -0.48 -7.78 -3.69
C HIS A 43 -1.20 -8.27 -2.44
N ASN A 44 -2.22 -7.54 -2.02
CA ASN A 44 -3.03 -7.87 -0.85
C ASN A 44 -4.50 -7.71 -1.20
N LEU A 45 -5.29 -8.73 -0.86
CA LEU A 45 -6.75 -8.72 -0.97
C LEU A 45 -7.34 -8.85 0.42
N GLY A 46 -8.38 -8.07 0.71
CA GLY A 46 -9.09 -8.15 1.97
C GLY A 46 -10.51 -7.63 1.86
N LYS A 47 -11.25 -7.81 2.95
CA LYS A 47 -12.59 -7.26 3.13
C LYS A 47 -12.59 -6.39 4.37
N SER A 48 -13.16 -5.20 4.29
CA SER A 48 -13.24 -4.30 5.43
C SER A 48 -14.24 -4.85 6.45
N SER A 49 -13.84 -4.87 7.73
CA SER A 49 -14.74 -5.20 8.84
C SER A 49 -15.42 -3.97 9.45
N SER A 50 -14.98 -2.77 9.08
CA SER A 50 -15.49 -1.50 9.59
C SER A 50 -15.51 -0.42 8.50
N ASP A 51 -15.72 0.84 8.91
CA ASP A 51 -15.64 2.04 8.09
C ASP A 51 -14.21 2.41 7.62
N ARG A 52 -13.21 1.57 7.97
CA ARG A 52 -11.81 1.76 7.60
C ARG A 52 -11.13 0.41 7.36
N TYR A 53 -10.34 0.35 6.30
CA TYR A 53 -9.41 -0.75 6.06
C TYR A 53 -7.99 -0.27 6.33
N ILE A 54 -7.30 -0.94 7.25
CA ILE A 54 -5.91 -0.64 7.60
C ILE A 54 -5.03 -1.76 7.06
N TYR A 55 -4.03 -1.39 6.27
CA TYR A 55 -3.04 -2.32 5.75
C TYR A 55 -1.63 -1.80 5.97
N LYS A 56 -0.78 -2.68 6.48
CA LYS A 56 0.62 -2.38 6.75
C LYS A 56 1.50 -3.27 5.88
N TRP A 57 2.13 -2.68 4.88
CA TRP A 57 3.13 -3.36 4.08
C TRP A 57 4.53 -3.10 4.66
N LYS A 58 5.30 -4.16 4.83
CA LYS A 58 6.72 -4.09 5.15
C LYS A 58 7.50 -4.53 3.92
N CYS A 59 8.59 -3.84 3.60
CA CYS A 59 9.49 -4.27 2.55
C CYS A 59 10.11 -5.62 2.93
N ILE A 60 9.77 -6.70 2.21
CA ILE A 60 10.34 -8.04 2.44
C ILE A 60 11.16 -8.41 1.20
N GLY A 61 12.49 -8.41 1.32
CA GLY A 61 13.41 -8.95 0.31
C GLY A 61 13.87 -7.98 -0.79
N LYS A 62 14.43 -8.55 -1.86
CA LYS A 62 15.18 -7.82 -2.93
C LYS A 62 14.30 -7.19 -4.03
N LYS A 63 12.96 -7.29 -3.95
CA LYS A 63 12.05 -6.85 -5.04
C LYS A 63 11.99 -5.32 -5.26
N GLY A 64 12.80 -4.56 -4.51
CA GLY A 64 13.05 -3.14 -4.73
C GLY A 64 12.21 -2.24 -3.83
N ILE A 65 12.46 -0.94 -3.95
CA ILE A 65 11.80 0.10 -3.16
C ILE A 65 10.45 0.43 -3.83
N ALA A 66 9.38 0.46 -3.05
CA ALA A 66 8.05 0.87 -3.52
C ALA A 66 8.09 2.30 -4.08
N SER A 67 7.37 2.51 -5.19
CA SER A 67 7.27 3.81 -5.86
C SER A 67 5.85 4.19 -6.24
N MET A 68 4.97 3.19 -6.36
CA MET A 68 3.57 3.35 -6.69
C MET A 68 2.75 2.31 -5.93
N ALA A 69 1.55 2.70 -5.53
CA ALA A 69 0.54 1.77 -5.05
C ALA A 69 -0.79 2.05 -5.73
N VAL A 70 -1.53 1.00 -6.05
CA VAL A 70 -2.90 1.07 -6.53
C VAL A 70 -3.78 0.45 -5.45
N VAL A 71 -4.82 1.16 -5.05
CA VAL A 71 -5.81 0.67 -4.09
C VAL A 71 -7.15 0.62 -4.81
N SER A 72 -7.73 -0.57 -4.94
CA SER A 72 -9.10 -0.76 -5.41
C SER A 72 -10.04 -0.94 -4.23
N VAL A 73 -11.16 -0.24 -4.24
CA VAL A 73 -12.26 -0.45 -3.29
C VAL A 73 -13.52 -0.70 -4.09
N ASN A 74 -14.08 -1.91 -3.98
CA ASN A 74 -15.23 -2.35 -4.78
C ASN A 74 -15.06 -2.10 -6.31
N GLY A 75 -13.84 -2.23 -6.82
CA GLY A 75 -13.51 -2.00 -8.24
C GLY A 75 -13.24 -0.54 -8.61
N LEU A 76 -13.25 0.39 -7.64
CA LEU A 76 -12.84 1.79 -7.85
C LEU A 76 -11.38 1.98 -7.48
N ASP A 77 -10.58 2.34 -8.47
CA ASP A 77 -9.12 2.41 -8.33
C ASP A 77 -8.63 3.82 -7.96
N ILE A 78 -7.75 3.86 -6.97
CA ILE A 78 -7.01 5.06 -6.58
C ILE A 78 -5.51 4.77 -6.68
N VAL A 79 -4.79 5.60 -7.44
CA VAL A 79 -3.34 5.50 -7.61
C VAL A 79 -2.62 6.47 -6.67
N TYR A 80 -1.65 5.93 -5.96
CA TYR A 80 -0.78 6.63 -5.03
C TYR A 80 0.67 6.60 -5.50
N LYS A 81 1.32 7.77 -5.46
CA LYS A 81 2.78 7.86 -5.50
C LYS A 81 3.33 7.52 -4.13
N VAL A 82 4.27 6.59 -4.07
CA VAL A 82 4.99 6.26 -2.84
C VAL A 82 6.28 7.06 -2.81
N GLN A 83 6.42 7.95 -1.83
CA GLN A 83 7.62 8.77 -1.64
C GLN A 83 8.36 8.33 -0.39
N ARG A 84 9.69 8.28 -0.48
CA ARG A 84 10.55 8.16 0.72
C ARG A 84 10.60 9.52 1.40
N GLU A 85 10.45 9.53 2.72
CA GLU A 85 10.83 10.72 3.52
C GLU A 85 12.32 11.02 3.41
#